data_AF-A0A2T0QWV8-F1
#
_entry.id   AF-A0A2T0QWV8-F1
#
_cell.length_a   1.000
_cell.length_b   1.000
_cell.length_c   1.000
_cell.angle_alpha   90.00
_cell.angle_beta   90.00
_cell.angle_gamma   90.00
#
_symmetry.space_group_name_H-M   'P 1'
#
loop_
_entity.id
_entity.type
_entity.pdbx_description
1 polymer ?
#
loop_
_entity_poly.entity_id
_entity_poly.type
_entity_poly.pdbx_seq_one_letter_code
_entity_poly.pdbx_strand_id
1 'polypeptide(L)' 'MSIGDKAKNVVQQTVGKAEEVVGKRTDDAELTAQGEKDQTTGAARQDVEKTEDALGEE' A
#
# COMPACT_ATOMS: atom_id res chain seq x y z
N MET A 1 2.50 -16.89 1.51
CA MET A 1 2.51 -15.83 0.46
C MET A 1 3.63 -16.04 -0.56
N SER A 2 3.32 -16.02 -1.87
CA SER A 2 4.28 -16.22 -2.97
C SER A 2 5.15 -14.98 -3.24
N ILE A 3 6.27 -15.13 -3.96
CA ILE A 3 7.20 -14.02 -4.31
C ILE A 3 6.47 -12.90 -5.09
N GLY A 4 5.47 -13.25 -5.90
CA GLY A 4 4.63 -12.32 -6.63
C GLY A 4 3.80 -11.38 -5.73
N ASP A 5 3.29 -11.89 -4.60
CA ASP A 5 2.50 -11.08 -3.65
C ASP A 5 3.39 -10.04 -2.96
N LYS A 6 4.59 -10.43 -2.53
CA LYS A 6 5.57 -9.48 -1.95
C LYS A 6 5.97 -8.40 -2.96
N ALA A 7 6.24 -8.78 -4.21
CA ALA A 7 6.59 -7.83 -5.26
C ALA A 7 5.44 -6.85 -5.52
N LYS A 8 4.20 -7.33 -5.65
CA LYS A 8 3.01 -6.49 -5.87
C LYS A 8 2.75 -5.54 -4.71
N ASN A 9 3.03 -5.96 -3.48
CA ASN A 9 2.88 -5.11 -2.30
C ASN A 9 3.94 -3.99 -2.25
N VAL A 10 5.20 -4.33 -2.55
CA VAL A 10 6.28 -3.34 -2.64
C VAL A 10 6.03 -2.35 -3.78
N VAL A 11 5.54 -2.82 -4.93
CA VAL A 11 5.19 -1.97 -6.07
C VAL A 11 4.07 -1.00 -5.69
N GLN A 12 2.98 -1.47 -5.07
CA GLN A 12 1.90 -0.59 -4.62
C GLN A 12 2.38 0.45 -3.59
N GLN A 13 3.20 0.07 -2.61
CA GLN A 13 3.78 1.06 -1.68
C GLN A 13 4.69 2.08 -2.39
N THR A 14 5.45 1.64 -3.39
CA THR A 14 6.35 2.52 -4.14
C THR A 14 5.56 3.50 -5.00
N VAL A 15 4.49 3.03 -5.64
CA VAL A 15 3.57 3.85 -6.44
C VAL A 15 2.87 4.88 -5.55
N GLY A 16 2.28 4.47 -4.42
CA GLY A 16 1.60 5.40 -3.51
C GLY A 16 2.55 6.46 -2.92
N LYS A 17 3.80 6.10 -2.61
CA LYS A 17 4.81 7.08 -2.19
C LYS A 17 5.23 8.01 -3.32
N ALA A 18 5.33 7.51 -4.55
CA ALA A 18 5.64 8.33 -5.70
C ALA A 18 4.52 9.33 -5.97
N GLU A 19 3.25 8.90 -5.90
CA GLU A 19 2.08 9.77 -6.02
C GLU A 19 2.06 10.84 -4.92
N GLU A 20 2.34 10.47 -3.67
CA GLU A 20 2.43 11.42 -2.57
C GLU A 20 3.54 12.47 -2.78
N VAL A 21 4.72 12.02 -3.20
CA VAL A 21 5.86 12.91 -3.43
C VAL A 21 5.61 13.82 -4.63
N VAL A 22 5.07 13.27 -5.72
CA VAL A 22 4.74 14.06 -6.92
C VAL A 22 3.65 15.07 -6.58
N GLY A 23 2.57 14.66 -5.93
CA GLY A 23 1.51 15.55 -5.48
C GLY A 23 2.01 16.68 -4.59
N LYS A 24 2.84 16.37 -3.58
CA LYS A 24 3.47 17.39 -2.74
C LYS A 24 4.39 18.34 -3.50
N ARG A 25 5.05 17.85 -4.56
CA ARG A 25 5.96 18.65 -5.40
C ARG A 25 5.21 19.53 -6.40
N THR A 26 4.03 19.13 -6.83
CA THR A 26 3.20 19.84 -7.81
C THR A 26 2.05 20.62 -7.17
N ASP A 27 1.97 20.67 -5.84
CA ASP A 27 0.82 21.20 -5.08
C ASP A 27 -0.52 20.56 -5.50
N ASP A 28 -0.46 19.29 -5.91
CA ASP A 28 -1.62 18.50 -6.33
C ASP A 28 -2.14 17.70 -5.15
N ALA A 29 -3.17 18.24 -4.50
CA ALA A 29 -3.80 17.66 -3.32
C ALA A 29 -4.48 16.31 -3.63
N GLU A 30 -4.94 16.11 -4.86
CA GLU A 30 -5.61 14.89 -5.30
C GLU A 30 -4.60 13.73 -5.37
N LEU A 31 -3.47 13.97 -6.03
CA LEU A 31 -2.36 13.03 -6.15
C LEU A 31 -1.73 12.68 -4.78
N THR A 32 -1.63 13.68 -3.89
CA THR A 32 -1.15 13.48 -2.51
C THR A 32 -2.09 12.57 -1.73
N ALA A 33 -3.40 12.87 -1.78
CA ALA A 33 -4.41 12.08 -1.08
C ALA A 33 -4.54 10.68 -1.64
N GLN A 34 -4.34 10.49 -2.95
CA GLN A 34 -4.34 9.18 -3.59
C GLN A 34 -3.18 8.32 -3.08
N GLY A 35 -1.97 8.88 -3.05
CA GLY A 35 -0.78 8.22 -2.51
C GLY A 35 -0.90 7.82 -1.03
N GLU A 36 -1.50 8.66 -0.20
CA GLU A 36 -1.79 8.34 1.22
C GLU A 36 -2.86 7.26 1.38
N LYS A 37 -3.91 7.30 0.54
CA LYS A 37 -4.99 6.30 0.55
C LYS A 37 -4.50 4.92 0.12
N ASP A 38 -3.66 4.84 -0.91
CA ASP A 38 -3.07 3.58 -1.36
C ASP A 38 -2.14 2.98 -0.30
N GLN A 39 -1.32 3.81 0.35
CA GLN A 39 -0.50 3.35 1.47
C GLN A 39 -1.32 2.82 2.65
N THR A 40 -2.39 3.53 3.03
CA THR A 40 -3.26 3.14 4.16
C THR A 40 -4.04 1.87 3.86
N THR A 41 -4.61 1.78 2.65
CA THR A 41 -5.36 0.60 2.20
C THR A 41 -4.45 -0.63 2.10
N GLY A 42 -3.23 -0.45 1.57
CA GLY A 42 -2.23 -1.51 1.50
C GLY A 42 -1.82 -2.03 2.87
N ALA A 43 -1.55 -1.15 3.83
CA ALA A 43 -1.22 -1.52 5.21
C ALA A 43 -2.39 -2.28 5.87
N ALA A 44 -3.60 -1.73 5.78
CA ALA A 44 -4.80 -2.36 6.36
C ALA A 44 -5.05 -3.76 5.79
N ARG A 45 -4.90 -3.96 4.47
CA ARG A 45 -5.00 -5.30 3.88
C ARG A 45 -3.93 -6.24 4.39
N GLN A 46 -2.70 -5.76 4.55
CA GLN A 46 -1.60 -6.59 5.01
C GLN A 46 -1.76 -7.02 6.48
N ASP A 47 -2.32 -6.16 7.32
CA ASP A 47 -2.67 -6.47 8.71
C ASP A 47 -3.84 -7.46 8.79
N VAL A 48 -4.87 -7.30 7.95
CA VAL A 48 -5.99 -8.25 7.85
C VAL A 48 -5.50 -9.61 7.35
N GLU A 49 -4.72 -9.64 6.27
CA GLU A 49 -4.21 -10.87 5.67
C GLU A 49 -3.24 -11.59 6.62
N LYS A 50 -2.40 -10.87 7.37
CA LYS A 50 -1.61 -11.47 8.47
C LYS A 50 -2.47 -12.08 9.57
N THR A 51 -3.59 -11.43 9.89
CA THR A 51 -4.49 -11.93 10.92
C THR A 51 -5.23 -13.18 10.42
N GLU A 52 -5.70 -13.20 9.18
CA GLU A 52 -6.29 -14.40 8.56
C GLU A 52 -5.27 -15.53 8.38
N ASP A 53 -4.02 -15.24 7.98
CA ASP A 53 -2.92 -16.22 7.89
C ASP A 53 -2.63 -16.81 9.28
N ALA A 54 -2.53 -15.97 10.31
CA ALA A 54 -2.31 -16.43 11.68
C ALA A 54 -3.51 -17.20 12.30
N LEU A 55 -4.74 -16.93 11.85
CA LEU A 55 -5.96 -17.60 12.32
C LEU A 55 -6.30 -18.85 11.48
N GLY A 56 -5.79 -18.96 10.26
CA GLY A 56 -6.01 -20.08 9.35
C GLY A 56 -5.02 -21.24 9.51
N GLU A 57 -3.99 -21.09 10.36
CA GLU A 57 -3.00 -22.13 10.68
C GLU A 57 -3.33 -22.97 11.94
N GLU A 58 -4.60 -23.01 12.40
CA GLU A 58 -5.08 -23.94 13.45
C GLU A 58 -5.82 -25.17 12.90
#